data_AF-A0A1I5D6K3-F1
#
_entry.id   AF-A0A1I5D6K3-F1
#
_cell.length_a   1.000
_cell.length_b   1.000
_cell.length_c   1.000
_cell.angle_alpha   90.00
_cell.angle_beta   90.00
_cell.angle_gamma   90.00
#
_symmetry.space_group_name_H-M   'P 1'
#
loop_
_entity.id
_entity.type
_entity.pdbx_description
1 polymer ?
#
loop_
_entity_poly.entity_id
_entity_poly.type
_entity_poly.pdbx_seq_one_letter_code
_entity_poly.pdbx_strand_id
1 'polypeptide(L)'
;MKKRKYTILFICIITACVALAACGRKREGDNTGELTNTPSPTPTPTLTPTPTVTPTITPTPEEPDYISEADAIKNIQNIIGERGYTIELLEDNLMVEGKQYYKFQISDSSAVIDPDVIVDKVKGEIFCYYKDGTVNPFDEHPLFAQPTKAPDETNQKFTKEDALAKLSEVPAEILNLPVALSQYTIIYDDWTTMVNGVECYGINAFAEVKDNKRVNMGVYYVAVDGSAMFQFDSLSDDFVEIK
;
A
#
# COMPACT_ATOMS: atom_id res chain seq x y z
N MET A 1 -30.48 -9.73 -9.23
CA MET A 1 -30.43 -11.16 -9.62
C MET A 1 -30.51 -11.31 -11.14
N LYS A 2 -29.43 -11.75 -11.81
CA LYS A 2 -29.46 -12.29 -13.18
C LYS A 2 -28.26 -13.21 -13.36
N LYS A 3 -28.50 -14.52 -13.25
CA LYS A 3 -27.49 -15.57 -13.43
C LYS A 3 -27.32 -15.83 -14.93
N ARG A 4 -26.09 -15.84 -15.43
CA ARG A 4 -25.75 -16.47 -16.71
C ARG A 4 -24.59 -17.43 -16.51
N LYS A 5 -24.91 -18.71 -16.71
CA LYS A 5 -24.03 -19.87 -16.65
C LYS A 5 -23.31 -20.00 -17.99
N TYR A 6 -22.00 -20.20 -18.00
CA TYR A 6 -21.30 -20.81 -19.13
C TYR A 6 -20.32 -21.86 -18.62
N THR A 7 -20.68 -23.10 -18.87
CA THR A 7 -19.94 -24.33 -18.60
C THR A 7 -19.59 -24.94 -19.95
N ILE A 8 -18.32 -24.88 -20.38
CA ILE A 8 -17.73 -25.69 -21.46
C ILE A 8 -16.21 -25.74 -21.17
N LEU A 9 -15.67 -26.75 -20.47
CA LEU A 9 -15.21 -28.06 -20.96
C LEU A 9 -14.24 -27.99 -22.16
N PHE A 10 -12.93 -28.07 -21.91
CA PHE A 10 -11.98 -28.68 -22.87
C PHE A 10 -10.89 -29.45 -22.11
N ILE A 11 -10.94 -30.76 -22.31
CA ILE A 11 -10.09 -31.82 -21.76
C ILE A 11 -9.17 -32.31 -22.90
N CYS A 12 -8.00 -32.84 -22.52
CA CYS A 12 -7.07 -33.70 -23.28
C CYS A 12 -6.14 -33.08 -24.31
N ILE A 13 -4.85 -32.97 -23.98
CA ILE A 13 -3.76 -33.55 -24.81
C ILE A 13 -2.73 -34.25 -23.91
N ILE A 14 -2.70 -35.57 -24.05
CA ILE A 14 -1.72 -36.58 -23.60
C ILE A 14 -0.54 -36.49 -24.62
N THR A 15 0.76 -36.69 -24.35
CA THR A 15 1.53 -37.95 -24.17
C THR A 15 3.01 -37.57 -24.44
N ALA A 16 3.95 -37.85 -23.54
CA ALA A 16 4.94 -38.95 -23.58
C ALA A 16 6.07 -38.85 -24.63
N CYS A 17 7.33 -39.00 -24.16
CA CYS A 17 8.50 -39.69 -24.74
C CYS A 17 9.77 -39.19 -24.01
N VAL A 18 10.86 -39.90 -23.72
CA VAL A 18 11.34 -41.30 -23.84
C VAL A 18 12.61 -41.36 -22.96
N ALA A 19 12.86 -42.48 -22.29
CA ALA A 19 14.09 -42.77 -21.54
C ALA A 19 15.21 -43.31 -22.44
N LEU A 20 16.48 -42.99 -22.14
CA LEU A 20 17.69 -43.69 -22.64
C LEU A 20 18.77 -43.66 -21.53
N ALA A 21 19.13 -44.84 -20.98
CA ALA A 21 20.34 -45.63 -21.26
C ALA A 21 21.59 -45.13 -20.49
N ALA A 22 22.00 -45.77 -19.39
CA ALA A 22 22.78 -47.01 -19.32
C ALA A 22 24.19 -46.90 -19.92
N CYS A 23 25.22 -46.86 -19.06
CA CYS A 23 26.52 -47.45 -19.33
C CYS A 23 27.19 -47.80 -17.99
N GLY A 24 27.39 -49.09 -17.78
CA GLY A 24 28.28 -49.62 -16.76
C GLY A 24 29.41 -50.40 -17.42
N ARG A 25 30.43 -50.70 -16.60
CA ARG A 25 31.50 -51.73 -16.68
C ARG A 25 32.91 -51.12 -16.59
N LYS A 26 33.93 -51.77 -16.04
CA LYS A 26 34.11 -53.00 -15.22
C LYS A 26 35.64 -53.24 -15.18
N ARG A 27 36.21 -53.41 -13.97
CA ARG A 27 37.42 -54.20 -13.55
C ARG A 27 38.73 -53.94 -14.34
N GLU A 28 39.94 -54.19 -13.85
CA GLU A 28 40.57 -55.36 -13.21
C GLU A 28 42.02 -54.86 -12.90
N GLY A 29 42.67 -55.08 -11.77
CA GLY A 29 43.12 -56.37 -11.26
C GLY A 29 44.53 -56.71 -11.79
N ASP A 30 45.51 -56.67 -10.88
CA ASP A 30 46.53 -57.73 -10.69
C ASP A 30 48.03 -57.46 -10.99
N ASN A 31 48.86 -58.12 -10.17
CA ASN A 31 50.25 -58.57 -10.32
C ASN A 31 51.41 -57.82 -9.64
N THR A 32 51.67 -58.29 -8.41
CA THR A 32 52.94 -58.74 -7.81
C THR A 32 54.19 -58.79 -8.71
N GLY A 33 55.29 -58.20 -8.22
CA GLY A 33 56.64 -58.38 -8.74
C GLY A 33 57.69 -57.85 -7.75
N GLU A 34 58.31 -58.78 -7.03
CA GLU A 34 59.41 -58.61 -6.08
C GLU A 34 60.72 -58.28 -6.82
N LEU A 35 61.38 -57.15 -6.50
CA LEU A 35 62.83 -56.97 -6.65
C LEU A 35 63.36 -55.96 -5.63
N THR A 36 64.26 -56.45 -4.79
CA THR A 36 65.13 -55.73 -3.86
C THR A 36 66.03 -54.72 -4.55
N ASN A 37 65.97 -53.45 -4.12
CA ASN A 37 67.04 -52.47 -4.27
C ASN A 37 67.06 -51.56 -3.03
N THR A 38 68.19 -51.52 -2.33
CA THR A 38 68.44 -50.69 -1.16
C THR A 38 68.55 -49.22 -1.57
N PRO A 39 67.65 -48.31 -1.15
CA PRO A 39 67.78 -46.90 -1.48
C PRO A 39 68.79 -46.22 -0.55
N SER A 40 69.74 -45.51 -1.17
CA SER A 40 70.63 -44.52 -0.55
C SER A 40 69.83 -43.48 0.25
N PRO A 41 70.36 -42.93 1.38
CA PRO A 41 69.66 -41.86 2.11
C PRO A 41 69.39 -40.69 1.15
N THR A 42 68.12 -40.53 0.83
CA THR A 42 67.61 -39.44 0.00
C THR A 42 67.60 -38.20 0.88
N PRO A 43 68.16 -37.05 0.44
CA PRO A 43 68.06 -35.82 1.20
C PRO A 43 66.58 -35.52 1.44
N THR A 44 66.17 -35.48 2.71
CA THR A 44 64.81 -35.14 3.11
C THR A 44 64.48 -33.77 2.51
N PRO A 45 63.49 -33.64 1.60
CA PRO A 45 63.10 -32.34 1.11
C PRO A 45 62.57 -31.54 2.31
N THR A 46 63.21 -30.42 2.58
CA THR A 46 62.74 -29.46 3.59
C THR A 46 61.33 -29.04 3.19
N LEU A 47 60.33 -29.42 4.00
CA LEU A 47 58.95 -29.03 3.80
C LEU A 47 58.89 -27.50 3.77
N THR A 48 58.66 -26.96 2.58
CA THR A 48 58.40 -25.54 2.42
C THR A 48 57.05 -25.28 3.10
N PRO A 49 56.93 -24.29 3.99
CA PRO A 49 55.65 -24.02 4.63
C PRO A 49 54.61 -23.72 3.55
N THR A 50 53.62 -24.60 3.43
CA THR A 50 52.46 -24.37 2.58
C THR A 50 51.82 -23.06 3.04
N PRO A 51 51.60 -22.07 2.16
CA PRO A 51 50.92 -20.84 2.57
C PRO A 51 49.56 -21.23 3.14
N THR A 52 49.37 -21.00 4.43
CA THR A 52 48.07 -21.14 5.07
C THR A 52 47.13 -20.16 4.38
N VAL A 53 46.19 -20.68 3.60
CA VAL A 53 45.15 -19.86 2.99
C VAL A 53 44.28 -19.36 4.14
N THR A 54 44.46 -18.09 4.50
CA THR A 54 43.54 -17.41 5.41
C THR A 54 42.14 -17.51 4.79
N PRO A 55 41.13 -18.05 5.50
CA PRO A 55 39.78 -18.06 4.96
C PRO A 55 39.38 -16.62 4.65
N THR A 56 39.19 -16.33 3.37
CA THR A 56 38.57 -15.08 2.95
C THR A 56 37.15 -15.12 3.49
N ILE A 57 36.88 -14.28 4.49
CA ILE A 57 35.52 -14.07 4.97
C ILE A 57 34.76 -13.53 3.76
N THR A 58 33.95 -14.39 3.14
CA THR A 58 33.03 -13.95 2.10
C THR A 58 32.01 -13.09 2.83
N PRO A 59 31.83 -11.81 2.44
CA PRO A 59 30.81 -10.99 3.07
C PRO A 59 29.49 -11.72 2.91
N THR A 60 28.81 -12.00 4.02
CA THR A 60 27.41 -12.41 3.99
C THR A 60 26.66 -11.35 3.19
N PRO A 61 25.91 -11.72 2.15
CA PRO A 61 25.07 -10.76 1.43
C PRO A 61 24.22 -10.02 2.44
N GLU A 62 24.38 -8.70 2.50
CA GLU A 62 23.53 -7.86 3.33
C GLU A 62 22.13 -7.97 2.73
N GLU A 63 21.19 -8.56 3.48
CA GLU A 63 19.80 -8.59 3.05
C GLU A 63 19.35 -7.14 2.90
N PRO A 64 18.77 -6.76 1.75
CA PRO A 64 18.27 -5.41 1.57
C PRO A 64 17.22 -5.09 2.64
N ASP A 65 17.34 -3.89 3.22
CA ASP A 65 16.42 -3.39 4.23
C ASP A 65 15.06 -3.13 3.57
N TYR A 66 14.13 -4.06 3.77
CA TYR A 66 12.79 -3.97 3.22
C TYR A 66 11.85 -3.24 4.18
N ILE A 67 11.05 -2.31 3.65
CA ILE A 67 9.93 -1.72 4.38
C ILE A 67 8.90 -2.79 4.71
N SER A 68 8.18 -2.60 5.82
CA SER A 68 7.10 -3.50 6.20
C SER A 68 5.86 -3.32 5.30
N GLU A 69 4.98 -4.33 5.26
CA GLU A 69 3.67 -4.21 4.60
C GLU A 69 2.87 -3.02 5.16
N ALA A 70 2.94 -2.78 6.47
CA ALA A 70 2.25 -1.67 7.13
C ALA A 70 2.78 -0.30 6.64
N ASP A 71 4.09 -0.16 6.44
CA ASP A 71 4.69 1.05 5.88
C ASP A 71 4.31 1.23 4.41
N ALA A 72 4.23 0.14 3.64
CA ALA A 72 3.77 0.16 2.26
C ALA A 72 2.30 0.62 2.16
N ILE A 73 1.42 0.09 3.02
CA ILE A 73 0.01 0.54 3.12
C ILE A 73 -0.05 2.03 3.47
N LYS A 74 0.76 2.47 4.44
CA LYS A 74 0.81 3.89 4.84
C LYS A 74 1.27 4.78 3.68
N ASN A 75 2.23 4.35 2.89
CA ASN A 75 2.66 5.10 1.70
C ASN A 75 1.51 5.26 0.71
N ILE A 76 0.69 4.22 0.48
CA ILE A 76 -0.49 4.30 -0.39
C ILE A 76 -1.51 5.28 0.20
N GLN A 77 -1.83 5.15 1.49
CA GLN A 77 -2.78 6.01 2.20
C GLN A 77 -2.36 7.48 2.21
N ASN A 78 -1.06 7.78 2.26
CA ASN A 78 -0.57 9.16 2.16
C ASN A 78 -0.90 9.81 0.81
N ILE A 79 -1.10 9.02 -0.25
CA ILE A 79 -1.45 9.54 -1.57
C ILE A 79 -2.98 9.57 -1.76
N ILE A 80 -3.68 8.48 -1.42
CA ILE A 80 -5.11 8.34 -1.73
C ILE A 80 -6.05 8.71 -0.57
N GLY A 81 -5.50 8.98 0.61
CA GLY A 81 -6.25 9.18 1.87
C GLY A 81 -6.40 7.90 2.69
N GLU A 82 -6.59 8.05 4.01
CA GLU A 82 -6.68 6.93 4.97
C GLU A 82 -8.06 6.23 5.01
N ARG A 83 -9.11 6.85 4.45
CA ARG A 83 -10.50 6.38 4.59
C ARG A 83 -11.20 6.29 3.24
N GLY A 84 -12.23 5.43 3.17
CA GLY A 84 -13.03 5.22 1.96
C GLY A 84 -12.52 4.11 1.05
N TYR A 85 -11.29 3.61 1.30
CA TYR A 85 -10.68 2.56 0.53
C TYR A 85 -10.27 1.37 1.40
N THR A 86 -10.40 0.17 0.85
CA THR A 86 -9.80 -1.06 1.35
C THR A 86 -8.57 -1.35 0.52
N ILE A 87 -7.43 -1.56 1.18
CA ILE A 87 -6.15 -1.92 0.57
C ILE A 87 -5.87 -3.37 0.97
N GLU A 88 -5.95 -4.29 0.02
CA GLU A 88 -5.75 -5.72 0.24
C GLU A 88 -4.42 -6.16 -0.41
N LEU A 89 -3.55 -6.81 0.37
CA LEU A 89 -2.33 -7.39 -0.17
C LEU A 89 -2.68 -8.62 -1.03
N LEU A 90 -2.34 -8.56 -2.31
CA LEU A 90 -2.47 -9.68 -3.24
C LEU A 90 -1.20 -10.53 -3.29
N GLU A 91 -0.02 -9.89 -3.29
CA GLU A 91 1.27 -10.57 -3.42
C GLU A 91 2.37 -9.84 -2.65
N ASP A 92 3.10 -10.57 -1.80
CA ASP A 92 4.15 -10.01 -0.93
C ASP A 92 5.50 -9.82 -1.66
N ASN A 93 5.80 -10.66 -2.67
CA ASN A 93 7.12 -10.74 -3.29
C ASN A 93 7.05 -10.74 -4.82
N LEU A 94 6.28 -9.81 -5.39
CA LEU A 94 6.20 -9.64 -6.83
C LEU A 94 7.56 -9.19 -7.38
N MET A 95 8.06 -9.88 -8.40
CA MET A 95 9.32 -9.54 -9.07
C MET A 95 9.06 -8.79 -10.38
N VAL A 96 9.50 -7.54 -10.47
CA VAL A 96 9.46 -6.74 -11.71
C VAL A 96 10.83 -6.16 -11.97
N GLU A 97 11.40 -6.43 -13.15
CA GLU A 97 12.73 -5.94 -13.56
C GLU A 97 13.85 -6.20 -12.52
N GLY A 98 13.75 -7.29 -11.76
CA GLY A 98 14.72 -7.65 -10.72
C GLY A 98 14.56 -6.94 -9.38
N LYS A 99 13.51 -6.12 -9.22
CA LYS A 99 13.12 -5.50 -7.95
C LYS A 99 11.93 -6.25 -7.34
N GLN A 100 11.83 -6.19 -6.02
CA GLN A 100 10.73 -6.77 -5.25
C GLN A 100 9.70 -5.72 -4.86
N TYR A 101 8.45 -6.11 -4.96
CA TYR A 101 7.30 -5.27 -4.66
C TYR A 101 6.27 -6.01 -3.81
N TYR A 102 5.61 -5.28 -2.93
CA TYR A 102 4.26 -5.64 -2.50
C TYR A 102 3.28 -5.28 -3.62
N LYS A 103 2.27 -6.11 -3.85
CA LYS A 103 1.17 -5.86 -4.78
C LYS A 103 -0.13 -5.79 -4.01
N PHE A 104 -0.87 -4.71 -4.18
CA PHE A 104 -2.13 -4.44 -3.52
C PHE A 104 -3.26 -4.26 -4.52
N GLN A 105 -4.45 -4.68 -4.12
CA GLN A 105 -5.71 -4.30 -4.74
C GLN A 105 -6.36 -3.21 -3.92
N ILE A 106 -6.90 -2.19 -4.60
CA ILE A 106 -7.66 -1.13 -3.96
C ILE A 106 -9.12 -1.28 -4.35
N SER A 107 -10.01 -1.15 -3.37
CA SER A 107 -11.46 -1.12 -3.58
C SER A 107 -12.10 -0.05 -2.72
N ASP A 108 -13.25 0.47 -3.15
CA ASP A 108 -14.15 1.28 -2.32
C ASP A 108 -15.35 0.44 -1.87
N SER A 109 -16.39 1.08 -1.33
CA SER A 109 -17.62 0.40 -0.90
C SER A 109 -18.40 -0.27 -2.05
N SER A 110 -18.09 0.07 -3.30
CA SER A 110 -18.85 -0.30 -4.49
C SER A 110 -18.11 -1.30 -5.38
N ALA A 111 -16.80 -1.12 -5.59
CA ALA A 111 -16.03 -1.92 -6.55
C ALA A 111 -14.51 -1.91 -6.29
N VAL A 112 -13.84 -2.87 -6.93
CA VAL A 112 -12.39 -2.84 -7.15
C VAL A 112 -12.04 -1.73 -8.14
N ILE A 113 -10.95 -1.02 -7.86
CA ILE A 113 -10.45 0.09 -8.64
C ILE A 113 -9.16 -0.38 -9.32
N ASP A 114 -9.24 -0.57 -10.64
CA ASP A 114 -8.07 -0.92 -11.47
C ASP A 114 -7.27 0.36 -11.81
N PRO A 115 -5.94 0.27 -12.05
CA PRO A 115 -5.10 -0.92 -11.97
C PRO A 115 -4.71 -1.32 -10.52
N ASP A 116 -4.09 -2.49 -10.34
CA ASP A 116 -3.49 -2.85 -9.04
C ASP A 116 -2.34 -1.89 -8.72
N VAL A 117 -1.94 -1.80 -7.45
CA VAL A 117 -0.88 -0.90 -6.98
C VAL A 117 0.30 -1.71 -6.48
N ILE A 118 1.52 -1.37 -6.91
CA ILE A 118 2.73 -1.99 -6.39
C ILE A 118 3.59 -1.00 -5.62
N VAL A 119 4.24 -1.48 -4.55
CA VAL A 119 5.12 -0.67 -3.69
C VAL A 119 6.49 -1.32 -3.63
N ASP A 120 7.54 -0.59 -4.03
CA ASP A 120 8.93 -1.05 -4.00
C ASP A 120 9.32 -1.38 -2.55
N LYS A 121 9.77 -2.61 -2.27
CA LYS A 121 10.07 -3.04 -0.91
C LYS A 121 11.28 -2.31 -0.31
N VAL A 122 12.17 -1.73 -1.10
CA VAL A 122 13.38 -1.04 -0.61
C VAL A 122 13.12 0.45 -0.43
N LYS A 123 12.47 1.08 -1.40
CA LYS A 123 12.29 2.54 -1.42
C LYS A 123 10.90 3.02 -1.00
N GLY A 124 9.91 2.14 -1.01
CA GLY A 124 8.51 2.52 -0.80
C GLY A 124 7.88 3.33 -1.94
N GLU A 125 8.52 3.38 -3.11
CA GLU A 125 8.00 4.05 -4.31
C GLU A 125 6.76 3.28 -4.83
N ILE A 126 5.74 4.03 -5.25
CA ILE A 126 4.42 3.50 -5.62
C ILE A 126 4.21 3.60 -7.14
N PHE A 127 3.68 2.54 -7.73
CA PHE A 127 3.40 2.47 -9.17
C PHE A 127 2.06 1.79 -9.48
N CYS A 128 1.52 2.08 -10.66
CA CYS A 128 0.43 1.30 -11.25
C CYS A 128 0.95 -0.03 -11.78
N TYR A 129 0.20 -1.12 -11.57
CA TYR A 129 0.49 -2.44 -12.11
C TYR A 129 -0.71 -2.98 -12.88
N TYR A 130 -0.57 -3.02 -14.21
CA TYR A 130 -1.64 -3.44 -15.10
C TYR A 130 -1.69 -4.97 -15.26
N LYS A 131 -2.84 -5.48 -15.70
CA LYS A 131 -3.06 -6.93 -15.88
C LYS A 131 -2.15 -7.58 -16.94
N ASP A 132 -1.58 -6.78 -17.84
CA ASP A 132 -0.60 -7.23 -18.82
C ASP A 132 0.85 -7.24 -18.28
N GLY A 133 1.04 -6.85 -17.02
CA GLY A 133 2.35 -6.77 -16.35
C GLY A 133 3.07 -5.44 -16.53
N THR A 134 2.46 -4.47 -17.23
CA THR A 134 3.03 -3.13 -17.43
C THR A 134 3.05 -2.36 -16.11
N VAL A 135 4.14 -1.61 -15.89
CA VAL A 135 4.32 -0.71 -14.75
C VAL A 135 4.43 0.73 -15.22
N ASN A 136 3.54 1.58 -14.73
CA ASN A 136 3.56 3.02 -14.99
C ASN A 136 3.60 3.81 -13.68
N PRO A 137 3.98 5.10 -13.71
CA PRO A 137 3.89 5.98 -12.55
C PRO A 137 2.50 5.96 -11.91
N PHE A 138 2.44 6.16 -10.60
CA PHE A 138 1.16 6.15 -9.87
C PHE A 138 0.23 7.31 -10.23
N ASP A 139 0.73 8.37 -10.88
CA ASP A 139 -0.10 9.51 -11.29
C ASP A 139 -1.11 9.18 -12.40
N GLU A 140 -0.96 8.02 -13.05
CA GLU A 140 -1.95 7.46 -13.97
C GLU A 140 -3.08 6.71 -13.25
N HIS A 141 -2.94 6.43 -11.95
CA HIS A 141 -3.96 5.74 -11.17
C HIS A 141 -5.20 6.65 -11.01
N PRO A 142 -6.44 6.13 -11.13
CA PRO A 142 -7.66 6.95 -10.96
C PRO A 142 -7.77 7.62 -9.57
N LEU A 143 -7.07 7.05 -8.58
CA LEU A 143 -7.02 7.57 -7.20
C LEU A 143 -5.88 8.54 -6.95
N PHE A 144 -5.08 8.87 -7.95
CA PHE A 144 -4.10 9.93 -7.81
C PHE A 144 -4.82 11.28 -7.78
N ALA A 145 -5.25 11.68 -6.59
CA ALA A 145 -5.28 13.08 -6.24
C ALA A 145 -3.81 13.50 -6.07
N GLN A 146 -3.35 14.52 -6.79
CA GLN A 146 -2.03 15.09 -6.50
C GLN A 146 -1.92 15.30 -5.00
N PRO A 147 -0.79 14.93 -4.36
CA PRO A 147 -0.57 15.33 -2.99
C PRO A 147 -0.73 16.84 -2.94
N THR A 148 -1.75 17.32 -2.22
CA THR A 148 -1.83 18.71 -1.82
C THR A 148 -0.48 18.97 -1.17
N LYS A 149 0.38 19.73 -1.86
CA LYS A 149 1.73 20.07 -1.39
C LYS A 149 1.66 20.33 0.12
N ALA A 150 2.62 19.77 0.86
CA ALA A 150 2.90 20.24 2.22
C ALA A 150 2.77 21.76 2.24
N PRO A 151 2.00 22.34 3.17
CA PRO A 151 1.43 23.68 3.01
C PRO A 151 2.53 24.68 2.71
N ASP A 152 2.50 25.24 1.50
CA ASP A 152 3.34 26.36 1.10
C ASP A 152 2.79 27.59 1.85
N GLU A 153 3.57 28.11 2.80
CA GLU A 153 3.20 29.14 3.79
C GLU A 153 2.97 30.55 3.18
N THR A 154 2.40 30.68 1.99
CA THR A 154 2.28 32.00 1.33
C THR A 154 0.97 32.31 0.61
N ASN A 155 -0.08 31.50 0.73
CA ASN A 155 -1.44 31.94 0.41
C ASN A 155 -2.32 31.75 1.65
N GLN A 156 -3.10 32.77 2.02
CA GLN A 156 -4.00 32.75 3.16
C GLN A 156 -4.93 31.53 3.05
N LYS A 157 -4.55 30.46 3.76
CA LYS A 157 -5.22 29.16 3.71
C LYS A 157 -6.56 29.33 4.41
N PHE A 158 -7.65 29.07 3.72
CA PHE A 158 -8.98 29.03 4.32
C PHE A 158 -8.97 27.95 5.40
N THR A 159 -9.06 28.38 6.66
CA THR A 159 -8.91 27.52 7.84
C THR A 159 -10.26 26.94 8.28
N LYS A 160 -10.23 26.00 9.23
CA LYS A 160 -11.47 25.51 9.88
C LYS A 160 -12.18 26.62 10.66
N GLU A 161 -11.43 27.60 11.17
CA GLU A 161 -11.99 28.79 11.81
C GLU A 161 -12.68 29.71 10.78
N ASP A 162 -12.11 29.89 9.59
CA ASP A 162 -12.77 30.60 8.49
C ASP A 162 -14.04 29.88 8.02
N ALA A 163 -13.98 28.55 7.98
CA ALA A 163 -15.12 27.69 7.69
C ALA A 163 -16.25 27.87 8.72
N LEU A 164 -15.94 27.86 10.01
CA LEU A 164 -16.93 28.13 11.06
C LEU A 164 -17.44 29.57 10.98
N ALA A 165 -16.58 30.55 10.70
CA ALA A 165 -17.00 31.94 10.55
C ALA A 165 -18.03 32.06 9.42
N LYS A 166 -17.76 31.44 8.26
CA LYS A 166 -18.70 31.40 7.13
C LYS A 166 -20.00 30.69 7.49
N LEU A 167 -19.94 29.53 8.15
CA LEU A 167 -21.13 28.80 8.59
C LEU A 167 -21.95 29.60 9.63
N SER A 168 -21.29 30.40 10.47
CA SER A 168 -21.94 31.22 11.50
C SER A 168 -22.71 32.42 10.92
N GLU A 169 -22.46 32.80 9.67
CA GLU A 169 -23.26 33.80 8.95
C GLU A 169 -24.61 33.22 8.49
N VAL A 170 -24.74 31.89 8.41
CA VAL A 170 -25.97 31.23 8.00
C VAL A 170 -27.00 31.29 9.14
N PRO A 171 -28.23 31.76 8.88
CA PRO A 171 -29.30 31.77 9.88
C PRO A 171 -29.60 30.39 10.45
N ALA A 172 -29.91 30.33 11.75
CA ALA A 172 -30.24 29.09 12.46
C ALA A 172 -31.35 28.28 11.77
N GLU A 173 -32.34 28.97 11.19
CA GLU A 173 -33.45 28.34 10.46
C GLU A 173 -32.97 27.55 9.24
N ILE A 174 -31.98 28.06 8.50
CA ILE A 174 -31.39 27.37 7.34
C ILE A 174 -30.53 26.19 7.81
N LEU A 175 -29.86 26.33 8.96
CA LEU A 175 -29.10 25.25 9.59
C LEU A 175 -30.00 24.20 10.29
N ASN A 176 -31.33 24.35 10.26
CA ASN A 176 -32.27 23.54 11.04
C ASN A 176 -31.97 23.51 12.54
N LEU A 177 -31.44 24.62 13.08
CA LEU A 177 -31.12 24.80 14.49
C LEU A 177 -32.18 25.63 15.21
N PRO A 178 -32.55 25.27 16.46
CA PRO A 178 -33.46 26.07 17.28
C PRO A 178 -32.98 27.49 17.65
N VAL A 179 -31.66 27.69 17.70
CA VAL A 179 -30.99 28.95 18.08
C VAL A 179 -29.74 29.15 17.24
N ALA A 180 -29.15 30.34 17.27
CA ALA A 180 -27.93 30.68 16.52
C ALA A 180 -26.77 29.71 16.83
N LEU A 181 -25.95 29.44 15.80
CA LEU A 181 -24.82 28.50 15.89
C LEU A 181 -23.84 28.83 17.04
N SER A 182 -23.68 30.13 17.35
CA SER A 182 -22.83 30.64 18.44
C SER A 182 -23.27 30.22 19.85
N GLN A 183 -24.46 29.66 20.01
CA GLN A 183 -24.96 29.15 21.30
C GLN A 183 -24.59 27.68 21.55
N TYR A 184 -23.98 27.00 20.57
CA TYR A 184 -23.58 25.61 20.68
C TYR A 184 -22.09 25.46 20.97
N THR A 185 -21.73 24.32 21.57
CA THR A 185 -20.34 23.88 21.61
C THR A 185 -19.97 23.30 20.26
N ILE A 186 -18.96 23.87 19.62
CA ILE A 186 -18.45 23.41 18.33
C ILE A 186 -17.31 22.42 18.56
N ILE A 187 -17.39 21.27 17.88
CA ILE A 187 -16.31 20.29 17.82
C ILE A 187 -16.03 20.02 16.33
N TYR A 188 -14.78 20.21 15.94
CA TYR A 188 -14.32 19.87 14.61
C TYR A 188 -13.97 18.40 14.54
N ASP A 189 -14.15 17.82 13.35
CA ASP A 189 -13.47 16.58 13.04
C ASP A 189 -11.97 16.85 12.92
N ASP A 190 -11.14 15.85 13.27
CA ASP A 190 -9.68 15.96 13.14
C ASP A 190 -9.20 15.73 11.69
N TRP A 191 -10.12 15.45 10.76
CA TRP A 191 -9.86 15.15 9.35
C TRP A 191 -10.83 15.89 8.41
N THR A 192 -10.52 15.94 7.12
CA THR A 192 -11.41 16.42 6.06
C THR A 192 -12.23 15.27 5.47
N THR A 193 -13.45 15.55 5.00
CA THR A 193 -14.38 14.57 4.44
C THR A 193 -14.79 14.98 3.03
N MET A 194 -14.82 14.04 2.08
CA MET A 194 -15.35 14.28 0.74
C MET A 194 -16.87 14.22 0.77
N VAL A 195 -17.52 15.36 0.52
CA VAL A 195 -18.99 15.50 0.42
C VAL A 195 -19.33 15.92 -1.00
N ASN A 196 -20.09 15.06 -1.71
CA ASN A 196 -20.48 15.31 -3.11
C ASN A 196 -19.31 15.69 -4.03
N GLY A 197 -18.14 15.09 -3.82
CA GLY A 197 -16.92 15.36 -4.61
C GLY A 197 -16.13 16.60 -4.17
N VAL A 198 -16.51 17.25 -3.07
CA VAL A 198 -15.83 18.43 -2.51
C VAL A 198 -15.19 18.05 -1.18
N GLU A 199 -13.92 18.40 -0.98
CA GLU A 199 -13.24 18.19 0.30
C GLU A 199 -13.70 19.24 1.32
N CYS A 200 -14.14 18.81 2.50
CA CYS A 200 -14.75 19.68 3.51
C CYS A 200 -14.18 19.47 4.93
N TYR A 201 -14.18 20.54 5.73
CA TYR A 201 -14.06 20.48 7.18
C TYR A 201 -15.37 20.03 7.82
N GLY A 202 -15.32 19.04 8.71
CA GLY A 202 -16.47 18.61 9.52
C GLY A 202 -16.64 19.48 10.77
N ILE A 203 -17.85 20.01 10.96
CA ILE A 203 -18.21 20.92 12.06
C ILE A 203 -19.46 20.37 12.75
N ASN A 204 -19.30 19.96 14.01
CA ASN A 204 -20.37 19.39 14.81
C ASN A 204 -20.85 20.39 15.87
N ALA A 205 -22.15 20.69 15.90
CA ALA A 205 -22.77 21.57 16.87
C ALA A 205 -23.45 20.78 17.99
N PHE A 206 -23.05 21.01 19.24
CA PHE A 206 -23.59 20.32 20.41
C PHE A 206 -24.30 21.27 21.38
N ALA A 207 -25.52 20.91 21.78
CA ALA A 207 -26.20 21.54 22.90
C ALA A 207 -25.77 20.89 24.22
N GLU A 208 -25.47 21.69 25.23
CA GLU A 208 -25.26 21.19 26.59
C GLU A 208 -26.61 20.91 27.25
N VAL A 209 -26.73 19.71 27.81
CA VAL A 209 -27.86 19.33 28.66
C VAL A 209 -27.34 19.07 30.09
N LYS A 210 -28.26 18.88 31.04
CA LYS A 210 -27.90 18.58 32.44
C LYS A 210 -26.95 17.38 32.52
N ASP A 211 -26.12 17.36 33.56
CA ASP A 211 -25.17 16.29 33.88
C ASP A 211 -24.03 16.11 32.87
N ASN A 212 -23.49 17.21 32.33
CA ASN A 212 -22.36 17.23 31.37
C ASN A 212 -22.59 16.40 30.10
N LYS A 213 -23.85 16.08 29.78
CA LYS A 213 -24.19 15.40 28.54
C LYS A 213 -24.33 16.44 27.43
N ARG A 214 -23.99 16.01 26.23
CA ARG A 214 -24.12 16.81 25.01
C ARG A 214 -25.03 16.09 24.04
N VAL A 215 -25.88 16.85 23.36
CA VAL A 215 -26.73 16.35 22.28
C VAL A 215 -26.20 16.96 20.99
N ASN A 216 -25.90 16.13 19.99
CA ASN A 216 -25.55 16.62 18.65
C ASN A 216 -26.81 17.23 18.02
N MET A 217 -26.72 18.50 17.65
CA MET A 217 -27.82 19.29 17.09
C MET A 217 -27.67 19.49 15.58
N GLY A 218 -26.50 19.19 15.02
CA GLY A 218 -26.25 19.29 13.60
C GLY A 218 -24.80 18.97 13.26
N VAL A 219 -24.62 18.38 12.08
CA VAL A 219 -23.32 18.08 11.48
C VAL A 219 -23.26 18.79 10.14
N TYR A 220 -22.24 19.62 9.99
CA TYR A 220 -22.05 20.50 8.84
C TYR A 220 -20.68 20.26 8.21
N TYR A 221 -20.62 20.50 6.91
CA TYR A 221 -19.41 20.32 6.12
C TYR A 221 -19.18 21.57 5.29
N VAL A 222 -18.04 22.21 5.45
CA VAL A 222 -17.70 23.42 4.70
C VAL A 222 -16.48 23.13 3.86
N ALA A 223 -16.54 23.41 2.56
CA ALA A 223 -15.44 23.16 1.63
C ALA A 223 -14.14 23.82 2.11
N VAL A 224 -13.01 23.14 1.92
CA VAL A 224 -11.69 23.63 2.35
C VAL A 224 -11.23 24.87 1.58
N ASP A 225 -11.85 25.16 0.43
CA ASP A 225 -11.68 26.39 -0.33
C ASP A 225 -12.81 27.42 -0.07
N GLY A 226 -13.75 27.08 0.82
CA GLY A 226 -14.92 27.86 1.14
C GLY A 226 -15.97 27.92 0.03
N SER A 227 -15.88 27.13 -1.04
CA SER A 227 -16.80 27.21 -2.19
C SER A 227 -18.24 26.76 -1.88
N ALA A 228 -18.41 25.79 -0.98
CA ALA A 228 -19.70 25.17 -0.69
C ALA A 228 -19.86 24.84 0.80
N MET A 229 -21.12 24.66 1.23
CA MET A 229 -21.49 24.21 2.57
C MET A 229 -22.59 23.15 2.47
N PHE A 230 -22.53 22.15 3.33
CA PHE A 230 -23.49 21.05 3.39
C PHE A 230 -23.91 20.77 4.82
N GLN A 231 -25.13 20.27 4.98
CA GLN A 231 -25.64 19.70 6.21
C GLN A 231 -25.86 18.20 5.99
N PHE A 232 -25.45 17.38 6.95
CA PHE A 232 -25.83 15.97 6.94
C PHE A 232 -27.25 15.83 7.50
N ASP A 233 -28.16 15.29 6.68
CA ASP A 233 -29.52 14.97 7.09
C ASP A 233 -29.59 13.49 7.50
N SER A 234 -29.61 13.27 8.82
CA SER A 234 -29.71 11.93 9.40
C SER A 234 -31.02 11.19 9.10
N LEU A 235 -32.08 11.89 8.66
CA LEU A 235 -33.36 11.24 8.29
C LEU A 235 -33.29 10.61 6.90
N SER A 236 -32.62 11.27 5.97
CA SER A 236 -32.43 10.79 4.60
C SER A 236 -31.11 10.04 4.39
N ASP A 237 -30.19 10.11 5.36
CA ASP A 237 -28.82 9.59 5.26
C ASP A 237 -28.07 10.18 4.05
N ASP A 238 -28.24 11.49 3.85
CA ASP A 238 -27.73 12.23 2.69
C ASP A 238 -27.20 13.62 3.09
N PHE A 239 -26.47 14.26 2.18
CA PHE A 239 -25.94 15.61 2.35
C PHE A 239 -26.77 16.62 1.57
N VAL A 240 -27.29 17.61 2.29
CA VAL A 240 -28.06 18.73 1.71
C VAL A 240 -27.17 19.95 1.61
N GLU A 241 -27.06 20.52 0.40
CA GLU A 241 -26.32 21.76 0.19
C GLU A 241 -27.03 22.95 0.86
N ILE A 242 -26.27 23.71 1.64
CA ILE A 242 -26.70 24.92 2.34
C ILE A 242 -26.45 26.10 1.40
N LYS A 243 -27.52 26.82 1.04
CA LYS A 243 -27.49 27.96 0.12
C LYS A 243 -27.50 29.30 0.82
#